data_AF-A0A961XTD6-F1
#
_entry.id   AF-A0A961XTD6-F1
#
_cell.length_a   1.000
_cell.length_b   1.000
_cell.length_c   1.000
_cell.angle_alpha   90.00
_cell.angle_beta   90.00
_cell.angle_gamma   90.00
#
_symmetry.space_group_name_H-M   'P 1'
#
loop_
_entity.id
_entity.type
_entity.pdbx_description
1 polymer ?
#
loop_
_entity_poly.entity_id
_entity_poly.type
_entity_poly.pdbx_seq_one_letter_code
_entity_poly.pdbx_strand_id
1 'polypeptide(L)'
;MTILRDEQTPEEHRDDHRRMLRYLAINAAGGVVIGLLVTAAIFGFNIATLGERVAHTANPVLPVFLVGAPLALLFGGAAAASSIILLPYRKRKSRP
;
A
#
# COMPACT_ATOMS: atom_id res chain seq x y z
N MET A 1 -18.42 -40.24 4.58
CA MET A 1 -17.25 -39.38 4.37
C MET A 1 -17.63 -37.97 4.84
N THR A 2 -17.46 -37.71 6.14
CA THR A 2 -17.96 -36.49 6.79
C THR A 2 -16.94 -35.39 6.52
N ILE A 3 -17.33 -34.40 5.73
CA ILE A 3 -16.56 -33.16 5.54
C ILE A 3 -16.60 -32.43 6.89
N LEU A 4 -15.65 -32.72 7.80
CA LEU A 4 -15.37 -31.84 8.92
C LEU A 4 -14.84 -30.56 8.28
N ARG A 5 -15.75 -29.58 8.13
CA ARG A 5 -15.37 -28.22 7.80
C ARG A 5 -14.32 -27.83 8.82
N ASP A 6 -13.25 -27.21 8.33
CA ASP A 6 -12.24 -26.55 9.14
C ASP A 6 -12.98 -25.39 9.84
N GLU A 7 -13.75 -25.70 10.88
CA GLU A 7 -14.50 -24.74 11.69
C GLU A 7 -13.46 -24.01 12.53
N GLN A 8 -12.74 -23.10 11.88
CA GLN A 8 -12.07 -22.05 12.61
C GLN A 8 -13.15 -21.33 13.42
N THR A 9 -12.90 -21.17 14.71
CA THR A 9 -13.82 -20.44 15.57
C THR A 9 -13.98 -19.02 15.01
N PRO A 10 -15.14 -18.36 15.21
CA PRO A 10 -15.35 -16.98 14.74
C PRO A 10 -14.24 -16.01 15.18
N GLU A 11 -13.58 -16.30 16.29
CA GLU A 11 -12.45 -15.53 16.81
C GLU A 11 -11.16 -15.75 16.01
N GLU A 12 -10.83 -16.99 15.65
CA GLU A 12 -9.66 -17.31 14.83
C GLU A 12 -9.72 -16.66 13.44
N HIS A 13 -10.92 -16.54 12.86
CA HIS A 13 -11.11 -15.81 11.61
C HIS A 13 -10.84 -14.30 11.74
N ARG A 14 -11.20 -13.67 12.86
CA ARG A 14 -10.96 -12.24 13.12
C ARG A 14 -9.47 -11.94 13.27
N ASP A 15 -8.77 -12.80 14.00
CA ASP A 15 -7.34 -12.66 14.20
C ASP A 15 -6.53 -12.85 12.92
N ASP A 16 -6.94 -13.78 12.05
CA ASP A 16 -6.34 -13.98 10.74
C ASP A 16 -6.53 -12.74 9.83
N HIS A 17 -7.75 -12.19 9.77
CA HIS A 17 -8.01 -10.95 9.03
C HIS A 17 -7.20 -9.76 9.56
N ARG A 18 -7.07 -9.63 10.89
CA ARG A 18 -6.26 -8.57 11.50
C ARG A 18 -4.79 -8.70 11.12
N ARG A 19 -4.26 -9.92 11.04
CA ARG A 19 -2.89 -10.18 10.56
C ARG A 19 -2.76 -9.81 9.09
N MET A 20 -3.71 -10.23 8.24
CA MET A 20 -3.73 -9.87 6.82
C MET A 20 -3.77 -8.36 6.60
N LEU A 21 -4.65 -7.64 7.31
CA LEU A 21 -4.74 -6.18 7.25
C LEU A 21 -3.45 -5.50 7.70
N ARG A 22 -2.79 -6.03 8.73
CA ARG A 22 -1.48 -5.52 9.18
C ARG A 22 -0.40 -5.72 8.11
N TYR A 23 -0.34 -6.90 7.48
CA TYR A 23 0.58 -7.15 6.36
C TYR A 23 0.32 -6.20 5.20
N LEU A 24 -0.95 -5.99 4.85
CA LEU A 24 -1.36 -5.07 3.80
C LEU A 24 -0.95 -3.63 4.12
N ALA A 25 -1.21 -3.17 5.34
CA ALA A 25 -0.90 -1.82 5.79
C ALA A 25 0.61 -1.53 5.76
N ILE A 26 1.44 -2.50 6.16
CA ILE A 26 2.90 -2.37 6.13
C ILE A 26 3.40 -2.23 4.67
N ASN A 27 2.92 -3.08 3.77
CA ASN A 27 3.30 -3.00 2.36
C ASN A 27 2.79 -1.72 1.71
N ALA A 28 1.56 -1.32 2.00
CA ALA A 28 1.00 -0.05 1.55
C ALA A 28 1.83 1.15 2.04
N ALA A 29 2.27 1.14 3.30
CA ALA A 29 3.15 2.19 3.82
C ALA A 29 4.49 2.25 3.07
N GLY A 30 5.09 1.10 2.74
CA GLY A 30 6.27 1.04 1.87
C GLY A 30 6.03 1.67 0.50
N GLY A 31 4.91 1.34 -0.13
CA GLY A 31 4.50 1.95 -1.39
C GLY A 31 4.28 3.47 -1.29
N VAL A 32 3.62 3.95 -0.23
CA VAL A 32 3.43 5.38 0.04
C VAL A 32 4.78 6.10 0.12
N VAL A 33 5.76 5.54 0.85
CA VAL A 33 7.11 6.12 0.94
C VAL A 33 7.75 6.23 -0.44
N ILE A 34 7.64 5.18 -1.28
CA ILE A 34 8.14 5.23 -2.66
C ILE A 34 7.46 6.34 -3.46
N GLY A 35 6.12 6.46 -3.38
CA GLY A 35 5.39 7.51 -4.09
C GLY A 35 5.79 8.93 -3.64
N LEU A 36 6.08 9.12 -2.34
CA LEU A 36 6.59 10.38 -1.81
C LEU A 36 8.02 10.68 -2.29
N LEU A 37 8.90 9.66 -2.36
CA LEU A 37 10.25 9.82 -2.91
C LEU A 37 10.20 10.19 -4.40
N VAL A 38 9.31 9.57 -5.18
CA VAL A 38 9.09 9.93 -6.59
C VAL A 38 8.59 11.38 -6.70
N THR A 39 7.64 11.78 -5.85
CA THR A 39 7.14 13.16 -5.80
C THR A 39 8.28 14.14 -5.50
N ALA A 40 9.10 13.85 -4.49
CA ALA A 40 10.27 14.65 -4.15
C ALA A 40 11.27 14.73 -5.31
N ALA A 41 11.48 13.64 -6.04
CA ALA A 41 12.33 13.63 -7.24
C ALA A 41 11.76 14.50 -8.37
N ILE A 42 10.44 14.46 -8.61
CA ILE A 42 9.79 15.30 -9.63
C ILE A 42 10.03 16.79 -9.35
N PHE A 43 9.78 17.25 -8.12
CA PHE A 43 9.98 18.65 -7.77
C PHE A 43 11.46 19.02 -7.63
N GLY A 44 12.27 18.14 -7.02
CA GLY A 44 13.69 18.37 -6.76
C GLY A 44 14.55 18.42 -8.03
N PHE A 45 14.27 17.58 -9.02
CA PHE A 45 14.91 17.64 -10.33
C PHE A 45 14.25 18.62 -11.29
N ASN A 46 13.26 19.39 -10.83
CA ASN A 46 12.52 20.36 -11.62
C ASN A 46 11.93 19.77 -12.92
N ILE A 47 11.40 18.54 -12.84
CA ILE A 47 10.81 17.85 -14.00
C ILE A 47 9.66 18.70 -14.54
N ALA A 48 9.65 18.95 -15.85
CA ALA A 48 8.65 19.78 -16.52
C ALA A 48 8.50 21.19 -15.88
N THR A 49 9.59 21.72 -15.33
CA THR A 49 9.66 23.01 -14.61
C THR A 49 8.71 23.12 -13.41
N LEU A 50 8.27 21.99 -12.85
CA LEU A 50 7.31 21.97 -11.74
C LEU A 50 7.90 22.53 -10.45
N GLY A 51 9.19 22.28 -10.17
CA GLY A 51 9.86 22.79 -8.97
C GLY A 51 9.90 24.31 -8.94
N GLU A 52 10.30 24.94 -10.05
CA GLU A 52 10.31 26.40 -10.21
C GLU A 52 8.91 27.02 -10.12
N ARG A 53 7.92 26.39 -10.75
CA ARG A 53 6.52 26.84 -10.68
C ARG A 53 5.98 26.80 -9.25
N VAL A 54 6.29 25.75 -8.50
CA VAL A 54 5.90 25.66 -7.08
C VAL A 54 6.60 26.71 -6.24
N ALA A 55 7.89 26.97 -6.48
CA ALA A 55 8.66 27.97 -5.74
C ALA A 55 8.12 29.40 -5.89
N HIS A 56 7.49 29.72 -7.02
CA HIS A 56 6.94 31.05 -7.30
C HIS A 56 5.42 31.15 -7.02
N THR A 57 4.77 30.08 -6.57
CA THR A 57 3.32 30.07 -6.31
C THR A 57 3.02 30.54 -4.89
N ALA A 58 1.97 31.36 -4.74
CA ALA A 58 1.53 31.89 -3.44
C ALA A 58 1.13 30.79 -2.42
N ASN A 59 0.67 29.63 -2.91
CA ASN A 59 0.38 28.45 -2.10
C ASN A 59 1.07 27.20 -2.68
N PRO A 60 2.30 26.88 -2.25
CA PRO A 60 3.05 25.71 -2.76
C PRO A 60 2.51 24.38 -2.24
N VAL A 61 1.70 24.38 -1.17
CA VAL A 61 1.16 23.14 -0.56
C VAL A 61 0.18 22.44 -1.49
N LEU A 62 -0.70 23.21 -2.13
CA LEU A 62 -1.74 22.69 -3.02
C LEU A 62 -1.18 21.89 -4.22
N PRO A 63 -0.24 22.41 -5.04
CA PRO A 63 0.31 21.66 -6.16
C PRO A 63 1.13 20.44 -5.72
N VAL A 64 1.88 20.55 -4.62
CA VAL A 64 2.62 19.41 -4.06
C VAL A 64 1.65 18.31 -3.62
N PHE A 65 0.54 18.66 -2.98
CA PHE A 65 -0.48 17.70 -2.58
C PHE A 65 -1.20 17.08 -3.79
N LEU A 66 -1.58 17.89 -4.79
CA LEU A 66 -2.25 17.42 -6.00
C LEU A 66 -1.42 16.40 -6.79
N VAL A 67 -0.10 16.53 -6.79
CA VAL A 67 0.82 15.56 -7.44
C VAL A 67 1.16 14.41 -6.49
N GLY A 68 1.50 14.73 -5.24
CA GLY A 68 2.02 13.77 -4.28
C GLY A 68 0.98 12.78 -3.75
N ALA A 69 -0.23 13.25 -3.46
CA ALA A 69 -1.30 12.39 -2.93
C ALA A 69 -1.68 11.24 -3.88
N PRO A 70 -1.98 11.47 -5.18
CA PRO A 70 -2.31 10.37 -6.08
C PRO A 70 -1.12 9.43 -6.32
N LEU A 71 0.12 9.94 -6.37
CA LEU A 71 1.31 9.09 -6.50
C LEU A 71 1.52 8.20 -5.26
N ALA A 72 1.44 8.78 -4.07
CA ALA A 72 1.53 8.04 -2.81
C ALA A 72 0.46 6.94 -2.73
N LEU A 73 -0.79 7.26 -3.08
CA LEU A 73 -1.89 6.30 -3.11
C LEU A 73 -1.69 5.22 -4.17
N LEU A 74 -1.22 5.58 -5.37
CA LEU A 74 -0.95 4.64 -6.46
C LEU A 74 0.10 3.60 -6.05
N PHE A 75 1.26 4.05 -5.58
CA PHE A 75 2.33 3.15 -5.16
C PHE A 75 1.95 2.37 -3.90
N GLY A 76 1.26 3.02 -2.94
CA GLY A 76 0.72 2.35 -1.76
C GLY A 76 -0.23 1.22 -2.12
N GLY A 77 -1.21 1.50 -2.98
CA GLY A 77 -2.16 0.51 -3.48
C GLY A 77 -1.49 -0.61 -4.27
N ALA A 78 -0.52 -0.29 -5.12
CA ALA A 78 0.23 -1.29 -5.89
C ALA A 78 1.04 -2.23 -4.98
N ALA A 79 1.72 -1.71 -3.97
CA ALA A 79 2.45 -2.50 -2.99
C ALA A 79 1.51 -3.37 -2.14
N ALA A 80 0.38 -2.81 -1.71
CA ALA A 80 -0.67 -3.55 -1.02
C ALA A 80 -1.19 -4.72 -1.88
N ALA A 81 -1.62 -4.44 -3.12
CA ALA A 81 -2.12 -5.46 -4.04
C ALA A 81 -1.09 -6.56 -4.31
N SER A 82 0.17 -6.18 -4.51
CA SER A 82 1.29 -7.13 -4.70
C SER A 82 1.46 -8.05 -3.48
N SER A 83 1.30 -7.51 -2.28
CA SER A 83 1.41 -8.30 -1.05
C SER A 83 0.28 -9.33 -0.89
N ILE A 84 -0.92 -9.04 -1.39
CA ILE A 84 -2.05 -10.00 -1.39
C ILE A 84 -1.74 -11.17 -2.33
N ILE A 85 -1.18 -10.88 -3.51
CA ILE A 85 -0.77 -11.92 -4.48
C ILE A 85 0.33 -12.81 -3.89
N LEU A 86 1.26 -12.22 -3.14
CA LEU A 86 2.39 -12.92 -2.52
C LEU A 86 2.07 -13.54 -1.15
N LEU A 87 0.85 -13.36 -0.64
CA LEU A 87 0.49 -13.80 0.70
C LEU A 87 0.54 -15.33 0.76
N PRO A 88 1.38 -15.94 1.63
CA PRO A 88 1.43 -17.38 1.75
C PRO A 88 0.18 -17.84 2.50
N TYR A 89 -0.90 -18.12 1.77
CA TYR A 89 -2.07 -18.76 2.35
C TYR A 89 -1.62 -20.07 3.02
N ARG A 90 -1.96 -20.24 4.30
CA ARG A 90 -1.68 -21.48 5.02
C ARG A 90 -2.25 -22.63 4.18
N LYS A 91 -1.38 -23.52 3.70
CA LYS A 91 -1.83 -24.73 3.02
C LYS A 91 -2.78 -25.45 3.97
N ARG A 92 -3.99 -25.73 3.50
CA ARG A 92 -4.96 -26.59 4.18
C ARG A 92 -4.21 -27.83 4.66
N LYS A 93 -4.37 -28.21 5.92
CA LYS A 93 -3.65 -29.33 6.55
C LYS A 93 -4.02 -30.63 5.85
N SER A 94 -3.39 -30.95 4.73
CA SER A 94 -3.44 -32.28 4.12
C SER A 94 -2.57 -33.18 5.00
N ARG A 95 -3.23 -33.98 5.85
CA ARG A 95 -2.57 -35.09 6.54
C ARG A 95 -2.40 -36.26 5.54
N PRO A 96 -1.33 -37.08 5.70
CA PRO A 96 -1.13 -38.31 4.94
C PRO A 96 -2.24 -39.33 5.21
#